data_AF-A0A2S2P6F4-F1
#
_entry.id   AF-A0A2S2P6F4-F1
#
_cell.length_a   1.000
_cell.length_b   1.000
_cell.length_c   1.000
_cell.angle_alpha   90.00
_cell.angle_beta   90.00
_cell.angle_gamma   90.00
#
_symmetry.space_group_name_H-M   'P 1'
#
loop_
_entity.id
_entity.type
_entity.pdbx_description
1 polymer ?
#
loop_
_entity_poly.entity_id
_entity_poly.type
_entity_poly.pdbx_seq_one_letter_code
_entity_poly.pdbx_strand_id
1 'polypeptide(L)'
;RGRAISEVCCHCQSEKDDVERTVFNCTFWNADRLGLKRAVGRPVAPEDVSDLLCSPVREQLPEDPVRRRRLPETGKIHCDLFKEMFEAIISKKEELERHRHRAVL
;
A
#
# COMPACT_ATOMS: atom_id res chain seq x y z
N ARG A 1 -5.18 -27.25 -1.92
CA ARG A 1 -5.67 -26.34 -2.98
C ARG A 1 -5.01 -24.97 -2.79
N GLY A 2 -4.62 -24.30 -3.87
CA GLY A 2 -4.48 -22.83 -3.88
C GLY A 2 -3.08 -22.20 -3.80
N ARG A 3 -2.04 -22.78 -4.41
CA ARG A 3 -0.81 -22.02 -4.69
C ARG A 3 -0.98 -21.27 -6.01
N ALA A 4 -0.34 -20.10 -6.13
CA ALA A 4 -0.21 -19.41 -7.40
C ALA A 4 0.40 -20.36 -8.44
N ILE A 5 -0.09 -20.29 -9.67
CA ILE A 5 0.38 -21.15 -10.77
C ILE A 5 1.82 -20.80 -11.16
N SER A 6 2.25 -19.57 -10.88
CA SER A 6 3.57 -19.04 -11.17
C SER A 6 3.99 -18.07 -10.06
N GLU A 7 5.30 -17.96 -9.82
CA GLU A 7 5.89 -16.91 -8.99
C GLU A 7 6.02 -15.58 -9.74
N VAL A 8 5.82 -15.60 -11.06
CA VAL A 8 5.84 -14.42 -11.92
C VAL A 8 4.54 -13.64 -11.81
N CYS A 9 4.65 -12.33 -11.60
CA CYS A 9 3.50 -11.44 -11.56
C CYS A 9 2.82 -11.38 -12.94
N CYS A 10 1.57 -11.81 -13.03
CA CYS A 10 0.82 -11.86 -14.29
C CYS A 10 0.53 -10.47 -14.90
N HIS A 11 0.67 -9.40 -14.11
CA HIS A 11 0.38 -8.03 -14.53
C HIS A 11 1.60 -7.26 -15.03
N CYS A 12 2.78 -7.49 -14.44
CA CYS A 12 4.00 -6.74 -14.77
C CYS A 12 5.19 -7.62 -15.17
N GLN A 13 5.02 -8.94 -15.23
CA GLN A 13 6.03 -9.92 -15.63
C GLN A 13 7.29 -9.95 -14.74
N SER A 14 7.25 -9.32 -13.56
CA SER A 14 8.27 -9.46 -12.53
C SER A 14 8.38 -10.92 -12.07
N GLU A 15 9.62 -11.40 -11.89
CA GLU A 15 9.92 -12.78 -11.45
C GLU A 15 9.34 -13.13 -10.08
N LYS A 16 9.04 -12.12 -9.26
CA LYS A 16 8.39 -12.25 -7.97
C LYS A 16 7.02 -11.61 -7.99
N ASP A 17 6.04 -12.28 -7.40
CA ASP A 17 4.66 -11.83 -7.20
C ASP A 17 4.29 -11.75 -5.70
N ASP A 18 5.20 -11.21 -4.90
CA ASP A 18 5.01 -11.00 -3.46
C ASP A 18 4.17 -9.73 -3.16
N VAL A 19 3.89 -9.51 -1.86
CA VAL A 19 3.13 -8.35 -1.40
C VAL A 19 3.85 -7.03 -1.71
N GLU A 20 5.18 -7.01 -1.61
CA GLU A 20 5.99 -5.83 -1.87
C GLU A 20 5.84 -5.40 -3.34
N ARG A 21 6.05 -6.35 -4.25
CA ARG A 21 5.83 -6.15 -5.68
C ARG A 21 4.41 -5.68 -5.94
N THR A 22 3.42 -6.33 -5.35
CA THR A 22 2.01 -6.02 -5.58
C THR A 22 1.69 -4.58 -5.16
N VAL A 23 1.98 -4.24 -3.91
CA VAL A 23 1.54 -3.00 -3.29
C VAL A 23 2.37 -1.81 -3.75
N PHE A 24 3.69 -1.96 -3.91
CA PHE A 24 4.59 -0.83 -4.13
C PHE A 24 5.15 -0.72 -5.54
N ASN A 25 5.49 -1.83 -6.22
CA ASN A 25 6.29 -1.75 -7.44
C ASN A 25 5.55 -2.09 -8.75
N CYS A 26 4.51 -2.91 -8.70
CA CYS A 26 3.81 -3.40 -9.90
C CYS A 26 3.00 -2.28 -10.54
N THR A 27 3.35 -1.91 -11.77
CA THR A 27 2.82 -0.73 -12.48
C THR A 27 1.32 -0.79 -12.75
N PHE A 28 0.72 -1.98 -12.79
CA PHE A 28 -0.72 -2.17 -12.94
C PHE A 28 -1.52 -1.46 -11.83
N TRP A 29 -0.99 -1.41 -10.61
CA TRP A 29 -1.63 -0.80 -9.44
C TRP A 29 -1.31 0.70 -9.27
N ASN A 30 -0.73 1.36 -10.28
CA ASN A 30 -0.36 2.78 -10.20
C ASN A 30 -1.56 3.70 -9.94
N ALA A 31 -2.73 3.37 -10.49
CA ALA A 31 -3.95 4.16 -10.29
C ALA A 31 -4.43 4.09 -8.84
N ASP A 32 -4.43 2.89 -8.26
CA ASP A 32 -4.85 2.65 -6.87
C ASP A 32 -3.92 3.37 -5.87
N ARG A 33 -2.63 3.50 -6.18
CA ARG A 33 -1.65 4.26 -5.37
C ARG A 33 -1.80 5.78 -5.44
N LEU A 34 -2.58 6.33 -6.37
CA LEU A 34 -2.56 7.76 -6.68
C LEU A 34 -3.06 8.64 -5.52
N GLY A 35 -4.07 8.18 -4.78
CA GLY A 35 -4.63 8.91 -3.65
C GLY A 35 -3.59 9.15 -2.55
N LEU A 36 -2.94 8.07 -2.10
CA LEU A 36 -1.87 8.14 -1.12
C LEU A 36 -0.67 8.95 -1.62
N LYS A 37 -0.24 8.73 -2.86
CA LYS A 37 0.87 9.49 -3.48
C LYS A 37 0.60 11.00 -3.45
N ARG A 38 -0.63 11.45 -3.72
CA ARG A 38 -1.00 12.87 -3.68
C ARG A 38 -0.96 13.42 -2.25
N ALA A 39 -1.43 12.65 -1.27
CA ALA A 39 -1.44 13.09 0.13
C ALA A 39 -0.03 13.15 0.74
N VAL A 40 0.85 12.22 0.38
CA VAL A 40 2.24 12.17 0.85
C VAL A 40 3.15 13.10 0.04
N GLY A 41 2.78 13.42 -1.21
CA GLY A 41 3.55 14.27 -2.13
C GLY A 41 4.66 13.53 -2.88
N ARG A 42 4.85 12.23 -2.62
CA ARG A 42 5.79 11.35 -3.33
C ARG A 42 5.26 9.91 -3.38
N PRO A 43 5.81 9.05 -4.26
CA PRO A 43 5.56 7.62 -4.18
C PRO A 43 5.94 7.08 -2.79
N VAL A 44 5.11 6.17 -2.28
CA VAL A 44 5.34 5.45 -1.02
C VAL A 44 6.13 4.18 -1.32
N ALA A 45 7.09 3.89 -0.47
CA ALA A 45 7.96 2.72 -0.51
C ALA A 45 7.74 1.82 0.73
N PRO A 46 8.20 0.56 0.72
CA PRO A 46 8.03 -0.35 1.85
C PRO A 46 8.59 0.20 3.17
N GLU A 47 9.66 0.98 3.11
CA GLU A 47 10.31 1.58 4.28
C GLU A 47 9.41 2.60 4.99
N ASP A 48 8.46 3.19 4.28
CA ASP A 48 7.53 4.20 4.82
C ASP A 48 6.41 3.59 5.66
N VAL A 49 6.19 2.27 5.60
CA VAL A 49 5.03 1.61 6.22
C VAL A 49 4.99 1.83 7.73
N SER A 50 6.15 1.83 8.39
CA SER A 50 6.25 2.12 9.83
C SER A 50 5.75 3.52 10.14
N ASP A 51 6.23 4.52 9.41
CA ASP A 51 5.86 5.93 9.63
C ASP A 51 4.40 6.23 9.25
N LEU A 52 3.86 5.49 8.29
CA LEU A 52 2.45 5.61 7.86
C LEU A 52 1.48 4.97 8.86
N LEU A 53 1.86 3.85 9.48
CA LEU A 53 0.98 3.10 10.37
C LEU A 53 1.12 3.49 11.83
N CYS A 54 2.27 4.01 12.22
CA CYS A 54 2.56 4.38 13.60
C CYS A 54 2.44 5.89 13.79
N SER A 55 1.82 6.30 14.90
CA SER A 55 1.86 7.71 15.31
C SER A 55 3.25 8.02 15.88
N PRO A 56 3.83 9.21 15.61
CA PRO A 56 5.09 9.61 16.21
C PRO A 56 5.00 9.54 17.74
N VAL A 57 6.05 9.05 18.38
CA VAL A 57 6.10 8.98 19.85
C VAL A 57 6.11 10.40 20.43
N ARG A 58 5.66 10.55 21.68
CA ARG A 58 5.43 11.86 22.30
C ARG A 58 6.70 12.71 22.32
N GLU A 59 7.86 12.08 22.45
CA GLU A 59 9.18 12.70 22.47
C GLU A 59 9.62 13.28 21.11
N GLN A 60 9.00 12.83 20.01
CA GLN A 60 9.23 13.34 18.66
C GLN A 60 8.27 14.46 18.26
N LEU A 61 7.26 14.74 19.11
CA LEU A 61 6.29 15.79 18.83
C LEU A 61 6.90 17.18 19.08
N PRO A 62 6.58 18.17 18.21
CA PRO A 62 7.03 19.54 18.41
C PRO A 62 6.62 20.12 19.77
N GLU A 63 7.42 21.07 20.28
CA GLU A 63 7.05 21.84 21.46
C GLU A 63 5.87 22.78 21.22
N ASP A 64 5.79 23.30 19.99
CA ASP A 64 4.73 24.17 19.51
C ASP A 64 3.34 23.47 19.59
N PRO A 65 2.37 24.02 20.35
CA PRO A 65 1.07 23.39 20.57
C PRO A 65 0.25 23.18 19.30
N VAL A 66 0.37 24.04 18.29
CA VAL A 66 -0.40 23.95 17.04
C VAL A 66 0.16 22.83 16.16
N ARG A 67 1.49 22.79 16.00
CA ARG A 67 2.19 21.73 15.26
C ARG A 67 2.05 20.38 15.96
N ARG A 68 2.08 20.35 17.29
CA ARG A 68 1.85 19.14 18.10
C ARG A 68 0.47 18.53 17.88
N ARG A 69 -0.56 19.35 17.61
CA ARG A 69 -1.91 18.86 17.27
C ARG A 69 -2.04 18.44 15.81
N ARG A 70 -1.49 19.21 14.87
CA ARG A 70 -1.64 18.97 13.42
C ARG A 70 -0.85 17.75 12.91
N LEU A 71 0.30 17.45 13.50
CA LEU A 71 1.17 16.37 13.04
C LEU A 71 0.48 14.99 13.16
N PRO A 72 -0.13 14.62 14.31
CA PRO A 72 -0.95 13.41 14.42
C PRO A 72 -2.16 13.37 13.47
N GLU A 73 -2.81 14.50 13.19
CA GLU A 73 -3.97 14.57 12.29
C GLU A 73 -3.58 14.24 10.85
N THR A 74 -2.45 14.78 10.38
CA THR A 74 -1.93 14.49 9.04
C THR A 74 -1.44 13.04 8.94
N GLY A 75 -0.75 12.54 9.97
CA GLY A 75 -0.35 11.13 10.06
C GLY A 75 -1.54 10.18 10.02
N LYS A 76 -2.66 10.54 10.67
CA LYS A 76 -3.90 9.76 10.60
C LYS A 76 -4.47 9.70 9.18
N ILE A 77 -4.51 10.84 8.47
CA ILE A 77 -4.97 10.87 7.07
C ILE A 77 -4.11 9.95 6.20
N HIS A 78 -2.79 10.01 6.36
CA HIS A 78 -1.86 9.14 5.61
C HIS A 78 -2.06 7.66 5.97
N CYS A 79 -2.27 7.34 7.25
CA CYS A 79 -2.56 5.99 7.73
C CYS A 79 -3.84 5.42 7.11
N ASP A 80 -4.92 6.19 7.14
CA ASP A 80 -6.22 5.79 6.63
C ASP A 80 -6.15 5.56 5.11
N LEU A 81 -5.53 6.50 4.37
CA LEU A 81 -5.29 6.35 2.92
C LEU A 81 -4.42 5.13 2.58
N PHE A 82 -3.41 4.83 3.39
CA PHE A 82 -2.57 3.65 3.16
C PHE A 82 -3.36 2.36 3.36
N LYS A 83 -4.18 2.27 4.41
CA LYS A 83 -5.05 1.11 4.65
C LYS A 83 -6.07 0.90 3.53
N GLU A 84 -6.73 1.98 3.10
CA GLU A 84 -7.70 1.93 1.99
C GLU A 84 -7.04 1.47 0.69
N MET A 85 -5.88 2.04 0.35
CA MET A 85 -5.09 1.64 -0.82
C MET A 85 -4.67 0.17 -0.75
N PHE A 86 -4.13 -0.27 0.39
CA PHE A 86 -3.67 -1.63 0.59
C PHE A 86 -4.82 -2.64 0.43
N GLU A 87 -5.94 -2.39 1.10
CA GLU A 87 -7.12 -3.25 1.04
C GLU A 87 -7.67 -3.34 -0.38
N ALA A 88 -7.79 -2.19 -1.08
CA ALA A 88 -8.27 -2.16 -2.46
C ALA A 88 -7.39 -2.98 -3.41
N ILE A 89 -6.07 -2.85 -3.30
CA ILE A 89 -5.11 -3.59 -4.14
C ILE A 89 -5.20 -5.09 -3.85
N ILE A 90 -5.16 -5.50 -2.57
CA ILE A 90 -5.14 -6.91 -2.20
C ILE A 90 -6.46 -7.59 -2.54
N SER A 91 -7.60 -6.98 -2.21
CA SER A 91 -8.93 -7.51 -2.55
C SER A 91 -9.09 -7.69 -4.06
N LYS A 92 -8.69 -6.69 -4.86
CA LYS A 92 -8.78 -6.77 -6.33
C LYS A 92 -7.80 -7.79 -6.92
N LYS A 93 -6.58 -7.92 -6.38
CA LYS A 93 -5.64 -8.96 -6.79
C LYS A 93 -6.20 -10.35 -6.52
N GLU A 94 -6.79 -10.55 -5.34
CA GLU A 94 -7.40 -11.83 -4.97
C GLU A 94 -8.52 -12.22 -5.95
N GLU A 95 -9.40 -11.27 -6.31
CA GLU A 95 -10.46 -11.49 -7.27
C GLU A 95 -9.92 -11.84 -8.67
N LEU A 96 -8.89 -11.13 -9.14
CA LEU A 96 -8.25 -11.40 -10.43
C LEU A 96 -7.61 -12.79 -10.47
N GLU A 97 -6.90 -13.18 -9.41
CA GLU A 97 -6.29 -14.52 -9.30
C GLU A 97 -7.35 -15.63 -9.18
N ARG A 98 -8.47 -15.36 -8.49
CA ARG A 98 -9.60 -16.29 -8.41
C ARG A 98 -10.24 -16.52 -9.79
N HIS A 99 -10.41 -15.47 -10.59
CA HIS A 99 -10.88 -15.60 -11.97
C HIS A 99 -9.88 -16.37 -12.84
N ARG A 100 -8.58 -16.06 -12.72
CA ARG A 100 -7.52 -16.75 -13.46
C ARG A 100 -7.48 -18.25 -13.16
N HIS A 101 -7.59 -18.64 -11.89
CA HIS A 101 -7.64 -20.04 -11.50
C HIS A 101 -8.87 -20.78 -12.03
N ARG A 102 -10.02 -20.10 -12.16
CA ARG A 102 -11.22 -20.69 -12.76
C ARG A 102 -11.10 -20.85 -14.27
N ALA A 103 -10.43 -19.93 -14.96
CA ALA A 103 -10.26 -19.96 -16.41
C ALA A 103 -9.21 -20.97 -16.90
N VAL A 104 -8.35 -21.46 -16.00
CA VAL A 104 -7.30 -22.46 -16.29
C VAL A 104 -7.77 -23.90 -15.96
N LEU A 105 -8.92 -24.05 -15.28
CA LEU A 105 -9.59 -25.34 -15.04
C LEU A 105 -10.58 -25.65 -16.15
#